data_AF-A0A1H8ZEN4-F1
#
_entry.id   AF-A0A1H8ZEN4-F1
#
_cell.length_a   1.000
_cell.length_b   1.000
_cell.length_c   1.000
_cell.angle_alpha   90.00
_cell.angle_beta   90.00
_cell.angle_gamma   90.00
#
_symmetry.space_group_name_H-M   'P 1'
#
loop_
_entity.id
_entity.type
_entity.pdbx_description
1 polymer ?
#
loop_
_entity_poly.entity_id
_entity_poly.type
_entity_poly.pdbx_seq_one_letter_code
_entity_poly.pdbx_strand_id
1 'polypeptide(L)'
;MLSRIFNKEYPEFWKKYTDSFKNPATKYVVLSLETSGLDTEKDVIMSIAATSVIGNRIIIKDSFEIFVQHTKQEVPGLDNEFIIVTKIVKEFEPKAIEILLNYIGNSVIVGHRVDFDIEMLNEALSRMKLGKIRNEAFDIEAMFNKLAETNTKKYSLEEMSKKLNITSSDRNSVADDVYNIALLFLKMKDRLGIH
;
A
#
# COMPACT_ATOMS: atom_id res chain seq x y z
N MET A 1 -26.10 -25.41 -21.77
CA MET A 1 -24.66 -25.31 -21.38
C MET A 1 -24.31 -23.84 -21.08
N LEU A 2 -25.05 -23.17 -20.18
CA LEU A 2 -24.87 -21.75 -19.84
C LEU A 2 -24.87 -21.48 -18.32
N SER A 3 -25.12 -22.50 -17.49
CA SER A 3 -25.24 -22.36 -16.02
C SER A 3 -23.90 -22.35 -15.27
N ARG A 4 -22.76 -22.47 -15.95
CA ARG A 4 -21.43 -22.50 -15.32
C ARG A 4 -20.72 -21.13 -15.26
N ILE A 5 -21.34 -20.06 -15.76
CA ILE A 5 -20.68 -18.75 -15.93
C ILE A 5 -20.88 -17.80 -14.72
N PHE A 6 -21.83 -18.05 -13.81
CA PHE A 6 -22.22 -17.06 -12.79
C PHE A 6 -22.15 -17.49 -11.32
N ASN A 7 -21.47 -18.58 -10.98
CA ASN A 7 -21.24 -18.95 -9.57
C ASN A 7 -19.75 -18.96 -9.23
N LYS A 8 -19.06 -17.84 -9.48
CA LYS A 8 -17.75 -17.63 -8.86
C LYS A 8 -17.98 -17.28 -7.40
N GLU A 9 -17.85 -18.27 -6.54
CA GLU A 9 -17.98 -18.06 -5.10
C GLU A 9 -16.70 -17.41 -4.56
N TYR A 10 -16.75 -16.10 -4.36
CA TYR A 10 -15.65 -15.37 -3.74
C TYR A 10 -15.49 -15.72 -2.26
N PRO A 11 -14.25 -15.67 -1.72
CA PRO A 11 -14.02 -15.84 -0.30
C PRO A 11 -14.70 -14.73 0.51
N GLU A 12 -15.03 -15.03 1.77
CA GLU A 12 -15.79 -14.13 2.64
C GLU A 12 -15.13 -12.75 2.82
N PHE A 13 -13.80 -12.71 3.01
CA PHE A 13 -13.08 -11.45 3.14
C PHE A 13 -13.23 -10.54 1.92
N TRP A 14 -13.28 -11.13 0.71
CA TRP A 14 -13.45 -10.37 -0.53
C TRP A 14 -14.88 -9.83 -0.64
N LYS A 15 -15.87 -10.63 -0.28
CA LYS A 15 -17.27 -10.17 -0.19
C LYS A 15 -17.39 -9.00 0.79
N LYS A 16 -16.82 -9.12 1.99
CA LYS A 16 -16.78 -8.05 3.00
C LYS A 16 -16.08 -6.79 2.50
N TYR A 17 -14.90 -6.92 1.87
CA TYR A 17 -14.17 -5.81 1.27
C TYR A 17 -15.02 -5.10 0.23
N THR A 18 -15.60 -5.83 -0.72
CA THR A 18 -16.43 -5.24 -1.78
C THR A 18 -17.74 -4.64 -1.27
N ASP A 19 -18.34 -5.22 -0.23
CA ASP A 19 -19.54 -4.70 0.43
C ASP A 19 -19.28 -3.39 1.18
N SER A 20 -18.05 -3.15 1.67
CA SER A 20 -17.71 -1.92 2.39
C SER A 20 -17.91 -0.66 1.55
N PHE A 21 -17.79 -0.76 0.22
CA PHE A 21 -18.00 0.35 -0.73
C PHE A 21 -19.47 0.79 -0.87
N LYS A 22 -20.42 0.10 -0.24
CA LYS A 22 -21.80 0.57 -0.14
C LYS A 22 -21.95 1.80 0.77
N ASN A 23 -20.91 2.10 1.56
CA ASN A 23 -20.86 3.25 2.45
C ASN A 23 -19.77 4.23 1.96
N PRO A 24 -19.87 5.54 2.32
CA PRO A 24 -18.79 6.48 2.08
C PRO A 24 -17.54 6.13 2.89
N ALA A 25 -16.36 6.44 2.34
CA ALA A 25 -15.10 6.30 3.04
C ALA A 25 -15.02 7.28 4.23
N THR A 26 -14.55 6.83 5.38
CA THR A 26 -14.44 7.66 6.60
C THR A 26 -13.00 7.88 7.06
N LYS A 27 -12.03 7.25 6.40
CA LYS A 27 -10.61 7.32 6.74
C LYS A 27 -9.75 7.26 5.48
N TYR A 28 -8.54 7.79 5.59
CA TYR A 28 -7.45 7.47 4.68
C TYR A 28 -6.65 6.31 5.26
N VAL A 29 -6.09 5.50 4.38
CA VAL A 29 -5.04 4.53 4.73
C VAL A 29 -3.80 4.88 3.94
N VAL A 30 -2.73 5.19 4.66
CA VAL A 30 -1.42 5.36 4.07
C VAL A 30 -0.78 3.98 3.91
N LEU A 31 -0.28 3.68 2.72
CA LEU A 31 0.21 2.37 2.31
C LEU A 31 1.56 2.53 1.61
N SER A 32 2.47 1.59 1.87
CA SER A 32 3.70 1.40 1.10
C SER A 32 4.02 -0.10 1.06
N LEU A 33 4.63 -0.54 -0.04
CA LEU A 33 5.15 -1.89 -0.20
C LEU A 33 6.67 -1.86 -0.33
N GLU A 34 7.32 -2.94 0.11
CA GLU A 34 8.64 -3.31 -0.38
C GLU A 34 8.48 -4.51 -1.30
N THR A 35 9.21 -4.50 -2.41
CA THR A 35 9.10 -5.49 -3.47
C THR A 35 10.48 -6.02 -3.84
N SER A 36 10.55 -7.20 -4.47
CA SER A 36 11.83 -7.76 -4.94
C SER A 36 12.47 -6.95 -6.08
N GLY A 37 11.68 -6.08 -6.73
CA GLY A 37 12.08 -5.25 -7.86
C GLY A 37 10.93 -4.35 -8.33
N LEU A 38 11.02 -3.84 -9.56
CA LEU A 38 10.11 -2.83 -10.11
C LEU A 38 9.26 -3.32 -11.30
N ASP A 39 9.27 -4.62 -11.60
CA ASP A 39 8.47 -5.24 -12.65
C ASP A 39 7.24 -5.93 -12.02
N THR A 40 6.06 -5.32 -12.11
CA THR A 40 4.85 -5.80 -11.42
C THR A 40 4.40 -7.20 -11.84
N GLU A 41 4.78 -7.64 -13.05
CA GLU A 41 4.45 -8.98 -13.55
C GLU A 41 5.41 -10.06 -13.03
N LYS A 42 6.67 -9.70 -12.73
CA LYS A 42 7.74 -10.66 -12.37
C LYS A 42 8.13 -10.61 -10.90
N ASP A 43 8.06 -9.43 -10.29
CA ASP A 43 8.45 -9.20 -8.92
C ASP A 43 7.33 -9.52 -7.93
N VAL A 44 7.71 -9.71 -6.68
CA VAL A 44 6.79 -10.07 -5.60
C VAL A 44 6.80 -9.04 -4.48
N ILE A 45 5.73 -9.01 -3.70
CA ILE A 45 5.61 -8.18 -2.51
C ILE A 45 6.40 -8.82 -1.37
N MET A 46 7.41 -8.14 -0.84
CA MET A 46 8.26 -8.62 0.26
C MET A 46 7.72 -8.17 1.63
N SER A 47 7.16 -6.97 1.72
CA SER A 47 6.48 -6.50 2.92
C SER A 47 5.39 -5.47 2.59
N ILE A 48 4.42 -5.36 3.49
CA ILE A 48 3.27 -4.44 3.40
C ILE A 48 3.21 -3.68 4.72
N ALA A 49 3.25 -2.35 4.67
CA ALA A 49 2.98 -1.53 5.84
C ALA A 49 1.80 -0.58 5.59
N ALA A 50 1.02 -0.31 6.63
CA ALA A 50 -0.07 0.64 6.56
C ALA A 50 -0.35 1.34 7.89
N THR A 51 -0.84 2.57 7.83
CA THR A 51 -1.38 3.31 8.98
C THR A 51 -2.62 4.10 8.60
N SER A 52 -3.55 4.28 9.52
CA SER A 52 -4.76 5.04 9.26
C SER A 52 -4.59 6.51 9.61
N VAL A 53 -5.23 7.34 8.79
CA VAL A 53 -5.37 8.78 9.04
C VAL A 53 -6.84 9.11 9.10
N ILE A 54 -7.27 9.66 10.24
CA ILE A 54 -8.67 10.06 10.48
C ILE A 54 -8.68 11.55 10.78
N GLY A 55 -9.39 12.32 9.94
CA GLY A 55 -9.32 13.78 9.96
C GLY A 55 -7.91 14.27 9.61
N ASN A 56 -7.23 14.88 10.59
CA ASN A 56 -5.86 15.39 10.47
C ASN A 56 -4.89 14.69 11.47
N ARG A 57 -5.16 13.43 11.81
CA ARG A 57 -4.38 12.67 12.81
C ARG A 57 -3.98 11.30 12.28
N ILE A 58 -2.70 10.98 12.44
CA ILE A 58 -2.16 9.62 12.24
C ILE A 58 -2.54 8.79 13.47
N ILE A 59 -3.14 7.63 13.26
CA ILE A 59 -3.56 6.74 14.34
C ILE A 59 -2.50 5.65 14.52
N ILE A 60 -1.44 5.96 15.26
CA ILE A 60 -0.27 5.06 15.45
C ILE A 60 -0.65 3.67 15.99
N LYS A 61 -1.67 3.59 16.85
CA LYS A 61 -2.14 2.30 17.36
C LYS A 61 -2.88 1.44 16.32
N ASP A 62 -3.25 2.04 15.19
CA ASP A 62 -3.94 1.43 14.07
C ASP A 62 -2.98 1.41 12.88
N SER A 63 -1.84 0.76 13.06
CA SER A 63 -0.82 0.52 12.02
C SER A 63 -0.30 -0.91 12.10
N PHE A 64 0.18 -1.42 10.98
CA PHE A 64 0.86 -2.72 10.94
C PHE A 64 1.98 -2.71 9.90
N GLU A 65 2.88 -3.70 10.04
CA GLU A 65 3.84 -4.12 9.03
C GLU A 65 3.79 -5.64 8.96
N ILE A 66 3.61 -6.19 7.76
CA ILE A 66 3.55 -7.63 7.49
C ILE A 66 4.67 -7.97 6.52
N PHE A 67 5.49 -8.95 6.90
CA PHE A 67 6.49 -9.52 6.01
C PHE A 67 5.91 -10.72 5.28
N VAL A 68 6.17 -10.81 3.98
CA VAL A 68 5.61 -11.85 3.13
C VAL A 68 6.66 -12.94 2.91
N GLN A 69 6.24 -14.19 3.08
CA GLN A 69 7.04 -15.36 2.80
C GLN A 69 6.87 -15.78 1.35
N HIS A 70 8.00 -15.94 0.66
CA HIS A 70 8.09 -16.56 -0.66
C HIS A 70 8.98 -17.80 -0.62
N THR A 71 8.69 -18.75 -1.48
CA THR A 71 9.55 -19.91 -1.72
C THR A 71 10.58 -19.59 -2.80
N LYS A 72 11.76 -20.25 -2.75
CA LYS A 72 12.82 -20.05 -3.77
C LYS A 72 12.38 -20.33 -5.20
N GLN A 73 11.34 -21.13 -5.40
CA GLN A 73 10.81 -21.44 -6.73
C GLN A 73 10.00 -20.29 -7.31
N GLU A 74 9.44 -19.42 -6.46
CA GLU A 74 8.58 -18.31 -6.87
C GLU A 74 9.41 -17.08 -7.30
N VAL A 75 10.65 -16.93 -6.81
CA VAL A 75 11.49 -15.78 -7.16
C VAL A 75 12.95 -16.21 -7.41
N PRO A 76 13.31 -16.51 -8.66
CA PRO A 76 14.68 -16.83 -9.04
C PRO A 76 15.60 -15.62 -8.82
N GLY A 77 16.61 -15.76 -7.97
CA GLY A 77 17.60 -14.70 -7.71
C GLY A 77 17.36 -13.85 -6.47
N LEU A 78 16.32 -14.14 -5.66
CA LEU A 78 16.25 -13.58 -4.29
C LEU A 78 17.42 -14.13 -3.47
N ASP A 79 18.37 -13.26 -3.13
CA ASP A 79 19.48 -13.63 -2.27
C ASP A 79 18.96 -14.16 -0.94
N ASN A 80 19.59 -15.24 -0.48
CA ASN A 80 19.28 -15.94 0.76
C ASN A 80 19.26 -14.99 1.99
N GLU A 81 19.92 -13.82 1.93
CA GLU A 81 19.95 -12.87 3.05
C GLU A 81 18.56 -12.33 3.42
N PHE A 82 17.68 -12.06 2.45
CA PHE A 82 16.28 -11.66 2.72
C PHE A 82 15.42 -12.82 3.26
N ILE A 83 15.77 -14.05 2.89
CA ILE A 83 15.01 -15.25 3.25
C ILE A 83 15.40 -15.77 4.65
N ILE A 84 16.66 -15.60 5.09
CA ILE A 84 17.24 -16.43 6.17
C ILE A 84 17.44 -15.74 7.53
N VAL A 85 17.44 -14.39 7.67
CA VAL A 85 18.11 -13.79 8.86
C VAL A 85 17.18 -13.19 9.94
N THR A 86 15.86 -13.13 9.79
CA THR A 86 15.03 -12.44 10.79
C THR A 86 14.12 -13.40 11.56
N LYS A 87 14.12 -13.32 12.90
CA LYS A 87 13.12 -13.94 13.81
C LYS A 87 11.70 -13.38 13.62
N ILE A 88 11.46 -12.70 12.51
CA ILE A 88 10.23 -11.98 12.22
C ILE A 88 9.24 -12.98 11.62
N VAL A 89 8.02 -12.97 12.13
CA VAL A 89 6.93 -13.81 11.62
C VAL A 89 6.58 -13.32 10.22
N LYS A 90 6.60 -14.24 9.26
CA LYS A 90 6.22 -13.98 7.87
C LYS A 90 4.89 -14.67 7.56
N GLU A 91 4.07 -14.02 6.76
CA GLU A 91 2.78 -14.52 6.29
C GLU A 91 2.87 -14.95 4.83
N PHE A 92 2.08 -15.93 4.40
CA PHE A 92 1.93 -16.23 2.98
C PHE A 92 1.21 -15.08 2.26
N GLU A 93 1.57 -14.80 1.00
CA GLU A 93 1.02 -13.68 0.22
C GLU A 93 -0.52 -13.61 0.26
N PRO A 94 -1.29 -14.70 0.04
CA PRO A 94 -2.75 -14.64 0.13
C PRO A 94 -3.28 -14.17 1.50
N LYS A 95 -2.59 -14.52 2.59
CA LYS A 95 -2.99 -14.12 3.95
C LYS A 95 -2.62 -12.67 4.22
N ALA A 96 -1.45 -12.22 3.78
CA ALA A 96 -1.05 -10.81 3.85
C ALA A 96 -2.05 -9.90 3.11
N ILE A 97 -2.46 -10.29 1.89
CA ILE A 97 -3.47 -9.59 1.11
C ILE A 97 -4.83 -9.59 1.82
N GLU A 98 -5.27 -10.70 2.39
CA GLU A 98 -6.50 -10.77 3.18
C GLU A 98 -6.47 -9.80 4.37
N ILE A 99 -5.36 -9.74 5.11
CA ILE A 99 -5.20 -8.83 6.25
C ILE A 99 -5.27 -7.38 5.77
N LEU A 100 -4.55 -7.04 4.71
CA LEU A 100 -4.58 -5.70 4.11
C LEU A 100 -6.00 -5.31 3.67
N LEU A 101 -6.70 -6.16 2.92
CA LEU A 101 -8.05 -5.86 2.42
C LEU A 101 -9.07 -5.66 3.56
N ASN A 102 -8.96 -6.46 4.62
CA ASN A 102 -9.79 -6.28 5.82
C ASN A 102 -9.49 -4.95 6.53
N TYR A 103 -8.24 -4.50 6.50
CA TYR A 103 -7.81 -3.26 7.14
C TYR A 103 -8.21 -2.01 6.35
N ILE A 104 -8.02 -2.01 5.02
CA ILE A 104 -8.33 -0.87 4.16
C ILE A 104 -9.84 -0.71 3.98
N GLY A 105 -10.60 -1.79 3.78
CA GLY A 105 -12.02 -1.68 3.44
C GLY A 105 -12.25 -0.71 2.27
N ASN A 106 -13.16 0.25 2.43
CA ASN A 106 -13.45 1.28 1.43
C ASN A 106 -12.65 2.58 1.62
N SER A 107 -11.57 2.59 2.42
CA SER A 107 -10.77 3.81 2.67
C SER A 107 -10.19 4.40 1.39
N VAL A 108 -9.86 5.69 1.40
CA VAL A 108 -9.02 6.28 0.35
C VAL A 108 -7.56 5.92 0.65
N ILE A 109 -6.86 5.32 -0.32
CA ILE A 109 -5.44 4.97 -0.17
C ILE A 109 -4.58 6.22 -0.37
N VAL A 110 -3.48 6.32 0.35
CA VAL A 110 -2.47 7.37 0.18
C VAL A 110 -1.11 6.69 0.06
N GLY A 111 -0.34 7.00 -0.97
CA GLY A 111 0.98 6.41 -1.19
C GLY A 111 1.91 7.32 -1.99
N HIS A 112 3.16 6.91 -2.15
CA HIS A 112 4.15 7.57 -3.01
C HIS A 112 4.31 6.77 -4.29
N ARG A 113 3.99 7.34 -5.45
CA ARG A 113 3.92 6.58 -6.72
C ARG A 113 2.97 5.40 -6.59
N VAL A 114 1.80 5.68 -5.99
CA VAL A 114 0.86 4.69 -5.45
C VAL A 114 0.31 3.74 -6.52
N ASP A 115 0.33 4.15 -7.78
CA ASP A 115 -0.05 3.31 -8.91
C ASP A 115 0.78 2.02 -8.97
N PHE A 116 2.09 2.09 -8.65
CA PHE A 116 2.96 0.91 -8.59
C PHE A 116 2.52 -0.07 -7.49
N ASP A 117 2.27 0.43 -6.28
CA ASP A 117 1.79 -0.41 -5.17
C ASP A 117 0.43 -1.06 -5.51
N ILE A 118 -0.48 -0.31 -6.13
CA ILE A 118 -1.79 -0.80 -6.56
C ILE A 118 -1.64 -1.88 -7.64
N GLU A 119 -0.74 -1.71 -8.60
CA GLU A 119 -0.46 -2.71 -9.63
C GLU A 119 0.12 -4.00 -9.03
N MET A 120 1.09 -3.91 -8.11
CA MET A 120 1.60 -5.06 -7.36
C MET A 120 0.48 -5.82 -6.62
N LEU A 121 -0.42 -5.09 -5.95
CA LEU A 121 -1.57 -5.68 -5.28
C LEU A 121 -2.55 -6.32 -6.27
N ASN A 122 -2.78 -5.70 -7.42
CA ASN A 122 -3.66 -6.25 -8.44
C ASN A 122 -3.13 -7.55 -9.04
N GLU A 123 -1.81 -7.67 -9.21
CA GLU A 123 -1.19 -8.92 -9.65
C GLU A 123 -1.33 -10.03 -8.58
N ALA A 124 -1.14 -9.70 -7.30
CA ALA A 124 -1.41 -10.64 -6.20
C ALA A 124 -2.89 -11.09 -6.18
N LEU A 125 -3.83 -10.15 -6.32
CA LEU A 125 -5.26 -10.46 -6.41
C LEU A 125 -5.61 -11.30 -7.64
N SER A 126 -4.94 -11.06 -8.78
CA SER A 126 -5.09 -11.83 -10.01
C SER A 126 -4.69 -13.30 -9.80
N ARG A 127 -3.55 -13.56 -9.14
CA ARG A 127 -3.11 -14.91 -8.73
C ARG A 127 -4.13 -15.61 -7.83
N MET A 128 -4.80 -14.85 -6.95
CA MET A 128 -5.89 -15.33 -6.10
C MET A 128 -7.25 -15.46 -6.83
N LYS A 129 -7.30 -15.15 -8.12
CA LYS A 129 -8.51 -15.11 -8.95
C LYS A 129 -9.56 -14.15 -8.38
N LEU A 130 -9.16 -13.02 -7.81
CA LEU A 130 -10.04 -11.96 -7.32
C LEU A 130 -10.18 -10.84 -8.36
N GLY A 131 -10.87 -9.76 -8.01
CA GLY A 131 -10.92 -8.55 -8.84
C GLY A 131 -9.73 -7.63 -8.55
N LYS A 132 -9.80 -6.38 -9.02
CA LYS A 132 -8.81 -5.34 -8.72
C LYS A 132 -9.16 -4.58 -7.44
N ILE A 133 -8.16 -3.90 -6.85
CA ILE A 133 -8.36 -2.87 -5.84
C ILE A 133 -9.38 -1.85 -6.36
N ARG A 134 -10.35 -1.50 -5.50
CA ARG A 134 -11.45 -0.57 -5.81
C ARG A 134 -11.32 0.79 -5.14
N ASN A 135 -10.34 0.92 -4.24
CA ASN A 135 -10.12 2.13 -3.47
C ASN A 135 -9.68 3.27 -4.40
N GLU A 136 -10.21 4.47 -4.14
CA GLU A 136 -9.59 5.69 -4.66
C GLU A 136 -8.20 5.86 -4.02
N ALA A 137 -7.30 6.57 -4.70
CA ALA A 137 -5.94 6.76 -4.24
C ALA A 137 -5.46 8.20 -4.42
N PHE A 138 -4.72 8.69 -3.45
CA PHE A 138 -3.92 9.91 -3.53
C PHE A 138 -2.44 9.56 -3.66
N ASP A 139 -1.81 10.17 -4.66
CA ASP A 139 -0.37 10.13 -4.82
C ASP A 139 0.27 11.38 -4.21
N ILE A 140 1.13 11.19 -3.21
CA ILE A 140 1.78 12.31 -2.53
C ILE A 140 2.83 13.03 -3.40
N GLU A 141 3.43 12.38 -4.40
CA GLU A 141 4.31 13.04 -5.39
C GLU A 141 3.49 13.95 -6.30
N ALA A 142 2.28 13.54 -6.69
CA ALA A 142 1.37 14.39 -7.46
C ALA A 142 0.89 15.60 -6.63
N MET A 143 0.54 15.38 -5.36
CA MET A 143 0.19 16.46 -4.42
C MET A 143 1.36 17.44 -4.27
N PHE A 144 2.58 16.92 -4.16
CA PHE A 144 3.78 17.74 -4.02
C PHE A 144 4.08 18.54 -5.28
N ASN A 145 3.98 17.93 -6.45
CA ASN A 145 4.11 18.59 -7.74
C ASN A 145 3.13 19.76 -7.88
N LYS A 146 1.87 19.55 -7.50
CA LYS A 146 0.85 20.62 -7.47
C LYS A 146 1.23 21.77 -6.52
N LEU A 147 1.75 21.46 -5.34
CA LEU A 147 2.17 22.46 -4.36
C LEU A 147 3.43 23.23 -4.80
N ALA A 148 4.37 22.54 -5.45
CA ALA A 148 5.64 23.09 -5.89
C ALA A 148 5.56 23.74 -7.28
N GLU A 149 4.39 23.72 -7.93
CA GLU A 149 4.18 24.16 -9.31
C GLU A 149 5.15 23.49 -10.30
N THR A 150 5.52 22.24 -10.01
CA THR A 150 6.31 21.42 -10.90
C THR A 150 5.39 20.40 -11.55
N ASN A 151 5.33 20.36 -12.88
CA ASN A 151 4.32 19.55 -13.57
C ASN A 151 4.52 18.05 -13.30
N THR A 152 5.66 17.50 -13.71
CA THR A 152 5.93 16.06 -13.76
C THR A 152 7.32 15.72 -13.22
N LYS A 153 7.85 16.57 -12.33
CA LYS A 153 9.16 16.29 -11.73
C LYS A 153 9.01 15.13 -10.75
N LYS A 154 9.93 14.18 -10.84
CA LYS A 154 10.05 13.09 -9.87
C LYS A 154 10.75 13.62 -8.61
N TYR A 155 10.19 13.29 -7.45
CA TYR A 155 10.76 13.58 -6.15
C TYR A 155 10.81 12.31 -5.32
N SER A 156 11.96 12.05 -4.69
CA SER A 156 12.01 11.01 -3.65
C SER A 156 11.27 11.45 -2.39
N LEU A 157 10.95 10.49 -1.51
CA LEU A 157 10.44 10.79 -0.18
C LEU A 157 11.39 11.71 0.59
N GLU A 158 12.71 11.47 0.51
CA GLU A 158 13.68 12.31 1.21
C GLU A 158 13.70 13.75 0.67
N GLU A 159 13.59 13.92 -0.65
CA GLU A 159 13.53 15.25 -1.27
C GLU A 159 12.29 16.03 -0.82
N MET A 160 11.12 15.37 -0.81
CA MET A 160 9.87 16.00 -0.36
C MET A 160 9.92 16.32 1.13
N SER A 161 10.39 15.38 1.96
CA SER A 161 10.55 15.57 3.41
C SER A 161 11.49 16.74 3.72
N LYS A 162 12.64 16.81 3.05
CA LYS A 162 13.58 17.92 3.20
C LYS A 162 12.96 19.25 2.80
N LYS A 163 12.28 19.33 1.65
CA LYS A 163 11.62 20.56 1.19
C LYS A 163 10.48 21.02 2.11
N LEU A 164 9.81 20.08 2.77
CA LEU A 164 8.76 20.36 3.72
C LEU A 164 9.23 20.39 5.18
N ASN A 165 10.54 20.37 5.46
CA ASN A 165 11.08 20.38 6.83
C ASN A 165 10.43 19.30 7.72
N ILE A 166 10.29 18.08 7.19
CA ILE A 166 9.91 16.88 7.94
C ILE A 166 11.19 16.12 8.26
N THR A 167 11.40 15.80 9.53
CA THR A 167 12.52 14.98 9.97
C THR A 167 12.22 13.53 9.67
N SER A 168 13.00 12.94 8.76
CA SER A 168 12.98 11.49 8.53
C SER A 168 13.86 10.78 9.55
N SER A 169 13.49 9.54 9.88
CA SER A 169 14.33 8.61 10.62
C SER A 169 15.49 8.12 9.73
N ASP A 170 16.66 7.83 10.31
CA ASP A 170 17.79 7.19 9.58
C ASP A 170 17.56 5.69 9.31
N ARG A 171 16.42 5.15 9.76
CA ARG A 171 15.99 3.78 9.48
C ARG A 171 15.19 3.75 8.17
N ASN A 172 15.55 2.82 7.31
CA ASN A 172 14.89 2.57 6.03
C ASN A 172 14.03 1.31 6.15
N SER A 173 12.84 1.44 6.74
CA SER A 173 11.82 0.38 6.76
C SER A 173 10.55 0.87 6.06
N VAL A 174 9.72 -0.06 5.59
CA VAL A 174 8.45 0.28 4.92
C VAL A 174 7.49 0.95 5.90
N ALA A 175 7.53 0.56 7.18
CA ALA A 175 6.79 1.25 8.23
C ALA A 175 7.24 2.72 8.42
N ASP A 176 8.55 3.00 8.31
CA ASP A 176 9.08 4.36 8.35
C ASP A 176 8.64 5.18 7.13
N ASP A 177 8.61 4.56 5.94
CA ASP A 177 8.09 5.19 4.72
C ASP A 177 6.62 5.54 4.86
N VAL A 178 5.79 4.62 5.35
CA VAL A 178 4.36 4.87 5.63
C VAL A 178 4.18 6.04 6.59
N TYR A 179 4.99 6.13 7.64
CA TYR A 179 4.92 7.25 8.57
C TYR A 179 5.34 8.58 7.92
N ASN A 180 6.41 8.58 7.13
CA ASN A 180 6.86 9.74 6.37
C ASN A 180 5.81 10.21 5.36
N ILE A 181 5.22 9.28 4.61
CA ILE A 181 4.12 9.55 3.66
C ILE A 181 2.93 10.15 4.41
N ALA A 182 2.58 9.64 5.59
CA ALA A 182 1.47 10.16 6.39
C ALA A 182 1.71 11.62 6.84
N LEU A 183 2.94 11.95 7.29
CA LEU A 183 3.31 13.32 7.66
C LEU A 183 3.28 14.27 6.46
N LEU A 184 3.84 13.82 5.33
CA LEU A 184 3.82 14.56 4.07
C LEU A 184 2.38 14.82 3.61
N PHE A 185 1.55 13.77 3.62
CA PHE A 185 0.14 13.85 3.26
C PHE A 185 -0.59 14.88 4.11
N LEU A 186 -0.49 14.81 5.44
CA LEU A 186 -1.16 15.77 6.33
C LEU A 186 -0.71 17.21 6.07
N LYS A 187 0.59 17.42 5.84
CA LYS A 187 1.14 18.74 5.57
C LYS A 187 0.69 19.30 4.22
N MET A 188 0.60 18.46 3.20
CA MET A 188 0.14 18.87 1.87
C MET A 188 -1.38 19.02 1.82
N LYS A 189 -2.12 18.14 2.51
CA LYS A 189 -3.57 18.22 2.67
C LYS A 189 -3.98 19.60 3.21
N ASP A 190 -3.32 20.05 4.27
CA ASP A 190 -3.50 21.38 4.87
C ASP A 190 -3.19 22.51 3.87
N ARG A 191 -2.01 22.48 3.24
CA ARG A 191 -1.59 23.53 2.28
C ARG A 191 -2.45 23.61 1.02
N LEU A 192 -3.04 22.50 0.59
CA LEU A 192 -3.89 22.41 -0.59
C LEU A 192 -5.38 22.64 -0.27
N GLY A 193 -5.75 22.83 1.00
CA GLY A 193 -7.15 23.04 1.41
C GLY A 193 -8.05 21.81 1.16
N ILE A 194 -7.49 20.61 1.26
CA ILE A 194 -8.24 19.36 1.15
C ILE A 194 -8.79 19.05 2.55
N HIS A 195 -10.11 18.91 2.72
CA HIS A 195 -10.74 18.68 4.03
C HIS A 195 -11.37 17.30 4.13
#